data_AF-A0A6V2LEV2-F1
#
_entry.id   AF-A0A6V2LEV2-F1
#
_cell.length_a   1.000
_cell.length_b   1.000
_cell.length_c   1.000
_cell.angle_alpha   90.00
_cell.angle_beta   90.00
_cell.angle_gamma   90.00
#
_symmetry.space_group_name_H-M   'P 1'
#
loop_
_entity.id
_entity.type
_entity.pdbx_description
1 polymer ?
#
loop_
_entity_poly.entity_id
_entity_poly.type
_entity_poly.pdbx_seq_one_letter_code
_entity_poly.pdbx_strand_id
1 'polypeptide(L)'
;MRRWLDRSLRRRPQLLHGFIGGTLGACGDAIAQTIERRRPGTAGAATAAEATAQPALELSSMDVRRAAGAAALGAFFSGLVYPRVYAVLDARWPGTTARAVCSKTAADIALLGTVGNSFSIGCRLRIGGEQLPEVLVALRDTMPAVLLNELRVWLPYNLLAFRLVPTPVRPATTSLVTLCWQVYISWTAHHHQARVA
;
A
#
# COMPACT_ATOMS: atom_id res chain seq x y z
N MET A 1 27.50 9.10 -10.74
CA MET A 1 26.14 8.67 -10.33
C MET A 1 25.45 7.73 -11.32
N ARG A 2 25.30 8.07 -12.62
CA ARG A 2 24.63 7.19 -13.63
C ARG A 2 25.21 5.76 -13.71
N ARG A 3 26.53 5.61 -13.78
CA ARG A 3 27.21 4.29 -13.88
C ARG A 3 27.04 3.40 -12.63
N TRP A 4 26.82 4.00 -11.46
CA TRP A 4 26.59 3.24 -10.22
C TRP A 4 25.13 2.77 -10.16
N LEU A 5 24.19 3.65 -10.46
CA LEU A 5 22.76 3.34 -10.54
C LEU A 5 22.49 2.23 -11.59
N ASP A 6 23.11 2.34 -12.77
CA ASP A 6 23.02 1.32 -13.83
C ASP A 6 23.56 -0.05 -13.39
N ARG A 7 24.66 -0.11 -12.62
CA ARG A 7 25.22 -1.37 -12.12
C ARG A 7 24.36 -1.99 -11.02
N SER A 8 23.84 -1.17 -10.11
CA SER A 8 22.97 -1.60 -9.02
C SER A 8 21.62 -2.12 -9.55
N LEU A 9 21.04 -1.43 -10.54
CA LEU A 9 19.82 -1.87 -11.24
C LEU A 9 20.01 -3.13 -12.09
N ARG A 10 21.24 -3.48 -12.49
CA ARG A 10 21.51 -4.66 -13.32
C ARG A 10 21.89 -5.91 -12.53
N ARG A 11 22.54 -5.78 -11.36
CA ARG A 11 23.01 -6.94 -10.60
C ARG A 11 21.92 -7.62 -9.78
N ARG A 12 21.11 -6.86 -9.03
CA ARG A 12 20.02 -7.41 -8.18
C ARG A 12 18.85 -6.40 -8.01
N PRO A 13 18.19 -5.97 -9.10
CA PRO A 13 17.14 -4.94 -9.04
C PRO A 13 16.00 -5.32 -8.09
N GLN A 14 15.63 -6.60 -8.04
CA GLN A 14 14.55 -7.10 -7.18
C GLN A 14 14.83 -6.90 -5.70
N LEU A 15 16.08 -7.08 -5.25
CA LEU A 15 16.45 -6.84 -3.85
C LEU A 15 16.44 -5.36 -3.50
N LEU A 16 16.92 -4.50 -4.41
CA LEU A 16 16.90 -3.06 -4.20
C LEU A 16 15.47 -2.54 -4.08
N HIS A 17 14.60 -2.91 -5.03
CA HIS A 17 13.20 -2.52 -4.98
C HIS A 17 12.49 -3.15 -3.77
N GLY A 18 12.79 -4.41 -3.44
CA GLY A 18 12.28 -5.05 -2.23
C GLY A 18 12.66 -4.30 -0.95
N PHE A 19 13.91 -3.86 -0.82
CA PHE A 19 14.36 -3.06 0.32
C PHE A 19 13.66 -1.69 0.39
N ILE A 20 13.55 -1.00 -0.75
CA ILE A 20 12.84 0.29 -0.84
C ILE A 20 11.38 0.10 -0.45
N GLY A 21 10.70 -0.86 -1.07
CA GLY A 21 9.29 -1.14 -0.82
C GLY A 21 9.03 -1.57 0.62
N GLY A 22 9.89 -2.40 1.20
CA GLY A 22 9.74 -2.83 2.59
C GLY A 22 9.93 -1.69 3.59
N THR A 23 10.93 -0.84 3.36
CA THR A 23 11.15 0.37 4.19
C THR A 23 9.96 1.31 4.10
N LEU A 24 9.50 1.63 2.90
CA LEU A 24 8.35 2.52 2.69
C LEU A 24 7.03 1.91 3.21
N GLY A 25 6.87 0.60 3.11
CA GLY A 25 5.74 -0.12 3.69
C GLY A 25 5.68 0.01 5.21
N ALA A 26 6.81 -0.20 5.90
CA ALA A 26 6.93 -0.02 7.34
C ALA A 26 6.65 1.44 7.74
N CYS A 27 7.25 2.41 7.04
CA CYS A 27 7.04 3.84 7.30
C CYS A 27 5.58 4.25 7.10
N GLY A 28 4.92 3.78 6.04
CA GLY A 28 3.52 4.08 5.77
C GLY A 28 2.60 3.57 6.88
N ASP A 29 2.84 2.37 7.39
CA ASP A 29 2.06 1.84 8.51
C ASP A 29 2.34 2.58 9.82
N ALA A 30 3.60 2.91 10.12
CA ALA A 30 3.94 3.72 11.29
C ALA A 30 3.28 5.11 11.28
N ILE A 31 3.20 5.74 10.10
CA ILE A 31 2.45 7.00 9.91
C ILE A 31 0.95 6.78 10.16
N ALA A 32 0.36 5.70 9.63
CA ALA A 32 -1.05 5.38 9.86
C ALA A 32 -1.36 5.19 11.34
N GLN A 33 -0.55 4.40 12.07
CA GLN A 33 -0.68 4.21 13.51
C GLN A 33 -0.54 5.54 14.28
N THR A 34 0.35 6.42 13.83
CA THR A 34 0.51 7.77 14.42
C THR A 34 -0.73 8.63 14.21
N ILE A 35 -1.36 8.59 13.04
CA ILE A 35 -2.61 9.30 12.74
C ILE A 35 -3.76 8.77 13.60
N GLU A 36 -3.86 7.45 13.73
CA GLU A 36 -4.86 6.77 14.56
C GLU A 36 -4.77 7.22 16.02
N ARG A 37 -3.56 7.32 16.58
CA ARG A 37 -3.32 7.81 17.95
C ARG A 37 -3.67 9.28 18.17
N ARG A 38 -3.53 10.11 17.13
CA ARG A 38 -3.73 11.57 17.22
C ARG A 38 -5.20 11.98 17.16
N ARG A 39 -6.13 11.05 16.91
CA ARG A 39 -7.57 11.35 16.94
C ARG A 39 -8.13 11.09 18.34
N PRO A 40 -8.50 12.14 19.10
CA PRO A 40 -9.32 11.95 20.29
C PRO A 40 -10.74 11.61 19.81
N GLY A 41 -11.24 10.39 20.07
CA GLY A 41 -12.68 10.13 19.90
C GLY A 41 -13.18 8.74 19.49
N THR A 42 -12.45 7.64 19.71
CA THR A 42 -13.05 6.28 19.64
C THR A 42 -12.61 5.35 20.78
N ALA A 43 -12.19 5.90 21.92
CA ALA A 43 -12.48 5.22 23.17
C ALA A 43 -13.97 5.48 23.44
N GLY A 44 -14.72 4.42 23.77
CA GLY A 44 -16.18 4.46 23.91
C GLY A 44 -16.66 5.61 24.79
N ALA A 45 -17.96 5.88 24.73
CA ALA A 45 -18.66 6.78 25.64
C ALA A 45 -18.35 6.41 27.10
N ALA A 46 -17.25 6.93 27.63
CA ALA A 46 -16.93 6.91 29.04
C ALA A 46 -17.93 7.87 29.67
N THR A 47 -18.89 7.29 30.37
CA THR A 47 -19.80 8.00 31.25
C THR A 47 -18.98 8.94 32.14
N ALA A 48 -19.49 10.15 32.35
CA ALA A 48 -18.86 11.28 33.04
C ALA A 48 -18.39 11.05 34.50
N ALA A 49 -18.29 9.80 34.96
CA ALA A 49 -17.82 9.40 36.28
C ALA A 49 -16.29 9.16 36.38
N GLU A 50 -15.57 8.97 35.26
CA GLU A 50 -14.12 8.67 35.27
C GLU A 50 -13.20 9.89 35.17
N ALA A 51 -13.72 11.10 35.38
CA ALA A 51 -12.97 12.36 35.22
C ALA A 51 -11.97 12.69 36.35
N THR A 52 -11.61 11.74 37.22
CA THR A 52 -10.66 11.99 38.34
C THR A 52 -9.39 11.14 38.32
N ALA A 53 -9.16 10.30 37.31
CA ALA A 53 -7.85 9.70 37.10
C ALA A 53 -7.06 10.51 36.07
N GLN A 54 -5.94 11.11 36.50
CA GLN A 54 -4.93 11.64 35.58
C GLN A 54 -4.64 10.56 34.51
N PRO A 55 -4.67 10.87 33.20
CA PRO A 55 -4.31 9.87 32.22
C PRO A 55 -2.81 9.66 32.39
N ALA A 56 -2.43 8.54 33.00
CA ALA A 56 -1.15 7.94 32.73
C ALA A 56 -1.05 7.93 31.20
N LEU A 57 -0.03 8.58 30.67
CA LEU A 57 0.24 8.60 29.24
C LEU A 57 0.57 7.16 28.87
N GLU A 58 -0.45 6.34 28.60
CA GLU A 58 -0.26 5.02 28.00
C GLU A 58 0.37 5.30 26.64
N LEU A 59 1.69 5.25 26.62
CA LEU A 59 2.48 5.13 25.41
C LEU A 59 2.12 3.77 24.84
N SER A 60 0.97 3.68 24.17
CA SER A 60 0.57 2.48 23.46
C SER A 60 1.71 2.14 22.51
N SER A 61 2.35 0.99 22.73
CA SER A 61 3.48 0.54 21.92
C SER A 61 3.03 0.44 20.46
N MET A 62 3.92 0.76 19.50
CA MET A 62 3.60 0.51 18.09
C MET A 62 3.26 -0.96 17.88
N ASP A 63 2.25 -1.24 17.07
CA ASP A 63 1.98 -2.60 16.62
C ASP A 63 3.07 -3.00 15.61
N VAL A 64 4.12 -3.63 16.14
CA VAL A 64 5.27 -4.11 15.37
C VAL A 64 4.87 -5.21 14.40
N ARG A 65 3.88 -6.05 14.75
CA ARG A 65 3.41 -7.13 13.89
C ARG A 65 2.74 -6.56 12.64
N ARG A 66 1.88 -5.55 12.81
CA ARG A 66 1.23 -4.82 11.71
C ARG A 66 2.27 -4.10 10.84
N ALA A 67 3.23 -3.42 11.45
CA ALA A 67 4.31 -2.73 10.71
C ALA A 67 5.19 -3.71 9.93
N ALA A 68 5.54 -4.87 10.52
CA ALA A 68 6.29 -5.92 9.84
C ALA A 68 5.51 -6.54 8.66
N GLY A 69 4.20 -6.74 8.82
CA GLY A 69 3.32 -7.18 7.75
C GLY A 69 3.29 -6.19 6.58
N ALA A 70 3.19 -4.89 6.89
CA ALA A 70 3.27 -3.82 5.89
C ALA A 70 4.63 -3.79 5.18
N ALA A 71 5.73 -3.99 5.91
CA ALA A 71 7.06 -4.10 5.34
C ALA A 71 7.19 -5.31 4.40
N ALA A 72 6.68 -6.48 4.80
CA ALA A 72 6.71 -7.68 3.97
C ALA A 72 5.92 -7.50 2.68
N LEU A 73 4.71 -6.92 2.76
CA LEU A 73 3.89 -6.61 1.59
C LEU A 73 4.57 -5.58 0.68
N GLY A 74 5.14 -4.51 1.24
CA GLY A 74 5.88 -3.51 0.48
C GLY A 74 7.07 -4.12 -0.26
N ALA A 75 7.84 -4.98 0.40
CA ALA A 75 8.96 -5.69 -0.21
C ALA A 75 8.53 -6.64 -1.32
N PHE A 76 7.43 -7.36 -1.11
CA PHE A 76 6.85 -8.27 -2.11
C PHE A 76 6.38 -7.51 -3.36
N PHE A 77 5.56 -6.46 -3.19
CA PHE A 77 5.04 -5.71 -4.33
C PHE A 77 6.14 -5.00 -5.10
N SER A 78 7.03 -4.28 -4.40
CA SER A 78 8.09 -3.51 -5.06
C SER A 78 9.20 -4.40 -5.63
N GLY A 79 9.61 -5.43 -4.90
CA GLY A 79 10.70 -6.32 -5.32
C GLY A 79 10.31 -7.34 -6.38
N LEU A 80 9.06 -7.84 -6.35
CA LEU A 80 8.63 -8.97 -7.17
C LEU A 80 7.56 -8.58 -8.19
N VAL A 81 6.48 -7.94 -7.74
CA VAL A 81 5.25 -7.74 -8.52
C VAL A 81 5.42 -6.62 -9.54
N TYR A 82 5.70 -5.39 -9.10
CA TYR A 82 5.80 -4.23 -9.98
C TYR A 82 6.83 -4.41 -11.12
N PRO A 83 8.07 -4.90 -10.88
CA PRO A 83 9.02 -5.10 -11.96
C PRO A 83 8.53 -6.08 -13.03
N ARG A 84 7.83 -7.16 -12.62
CA ARG A 84 7.29 -8.15 -13.55
C ARG A 84 6.09 -7.63 -14.32
N VAL A 85 5.13 -7.04 -13.62
CA VAL A 85 3.93 -6.46 -14.24
C VAL A 85 4.34 -5.40 -15.25
N TYR A 86 5.22 -4.46 -14.88
CA TYR A 86 5.68 -3.42 -15.79
C TYR A 86 6.45 -3.96 -17.00
N ALA A 87 7.28 -4.99 -16.82
CA ALA A 87 7.95 -5.64 -17.94
C ALA A 87 6.95 -6.31 -18.91
N VAL A 88 5.94 -7.01 -18.38
CA VAL A 88 4.88 -7.64 -19.20
C VAL A 88 4.05 -6.58 -19.93
N LEU A 89 3.66 -5.51 -19.24
CA LEU A 89 2.89 -4.41 -19.83
C LEU A 89 3.69 -3.69 -20.94
N ASP A 90 4.98 -3.46 -20.74
CA ASP A 90 5.86 -2.85 -21.75
C ASP A 90 6.12 -3.78 -22.93
N ALA A 91 6.22 -5.10 -22.71
CA ALA A 91 6.32 -6.07 -23.80
C ALA A 91 5.01 -6.18 -24.60
N ARG A 92 3.85 -6.14 -23.93
CA ARG A 92 2.54 -6.28 -24.57
C ARG A 92 2.09 -5.04 -25.33
N TRP A 93 2.47 -3.85 -24.86
CA TRP A 93 2.18 -2.55 -25.48
C TRP A 93 3.46 -1.72 -25.60
N PRO A 94 4.35 -2.01 -26.56
CA PRO A 94 5.62 -1.32 -26.66
C PRO A 94 5.46 0.18 -26.95
N GLY A 95 6.44 0.96 -26.48
CA GLY A 95 6.50 2.40 -26.68
C GLY A 95 5.55 3.20 -25.78
N THR A 96 5.31 4.45 -26.17
CA THR A 96 4.64 5.47 -25.34
C THR A 96 3.55 6.23 -26.10
N THR A 97 2.93 5.61 -27.10
CA THR A 97 1.77 6.18 -27.79
C THR A 97 0.59 6.30 -26.83
N ALA A 98 -0.36 7.22 -27.09
CA ALA A 98 -1.54 7.38 -26.23
C ALA A 98 -2.29 6.06 -26.02
N ARG A 99 -2.49 5.28 -27.10
CA ARG A 99 -3.09 3.94 -27.02
C ARG A 99 -2.30 3.01 -26.09
N ALA A 100 -0.99 2.91 -26.27
CA ALA A 100 -0.15 2.04 -25.44
C ALA A 100 -0.20 2.44 -23.95
N VAL A 101 -0.07 3.74 -23.65
CA VAL A 101 -0.12 4.27 -22.28
C VAL A 101 -1.49 4.01 -21.64
N CYS A 102 -2.59 4.28 -22.35
CA CYS A 102 -3.94 4.01 -21.84
C CYS A 102 -4.18 2.51 -21.62
N SER A 103 -3.73 1.64 -22.53
CA SER A 103 -3.86 0.19 -22.36
C SER A 103 -3.07 -0.34 -21.17
N LYS A 104 -1.82 0.11 -20.97
CA LYS A 104 -1.02 -0.26 -19.80
C LYS A 104 -1.69 0.21 -18.51
N THR A 105 -2.18 1.45 -18.50
CA THR A 105 -2.83 2.04 -17.32
C THR A 105 -4.09 1.28 -16.94
N ALA A 106 -4.95 0.98 -17.92
CA ALA A 106 -6.17 0.21 -17.68
C ALA A 106 -5.87 -1.21 -17.18
N ALA A 107 -4.87 -1.88 -17.77
CA ALA A 107 -4.44 -3.21 -17.35
C ALA A 107 -3.83 -3.21 -15.94
N ASP A 108 -3.04 -2.19 -15.61
CA ASP A 108 -2.44 -2.00 -14.28
C ASP A 108 -3.51 -1.81 -13.21
N ILE A 109 -4.48 -0.92 -13.44
CA ILE A 109 -5.61 -0.68 -12.53
C ILE A 109 -6.48 -1.94 -12.38
N ALA A 110 -6.77 -2.64 -13.47
CA ALA A 110 -7.54 -3.87 -13.41
C ALA A 110 -6.82 -4.95 -12.57
N LEU A 111 -5.51 -5.12 -12.79
CA LEU A 111 -4.72 -6.15 -12.12
C LEU A 111 -4.33 -5.77 -10.69
N LEU A 112 -3.56 -4.70 -10.53
CA LEU A 112 -3.04 -4.27 -9.22
C LEU A 112 -4.12 -3.60 -8.38
N GLY A 113 -4.95 -2.77 -9.01
CA GLY A 113 -6.01 -2.06 -8.32
C GLY A 113 -7.09 -2.97 -7.76
N THR A 114 -7.38 -4.09 -8.43
CA THR A 114 -8.35 -5.08 -7.94
C THR A 114 -7.66 -6.21 -7.18
N VAL A 115 -6.84 -7.01 -7.86
CA VAL A 115 -6.26 -8.24 -7.29
C VAL A 115 -5.16 -7.90 -6.29
N GLY A 116 -4.29 -6.94 -6.62
CA GLY A 116 -3.20 -6.49 -5.75
C GLY A 116 -3.73 -5.91 -4.44
N ASN A 117 -4.67 -4.98 -4.50
CA ASN A 117 -5.27 -4.39 -3.29
C ASN A 117 -6.08 -5.41 -2.49
N SER A 118 -6.86 -6.28 -3.13
CA SER A 118 -7.60 -7.33 -2.40
C SER A 118 -6.66 -8.26 -1.64
N PHE A 119 -5.57 -8.69 -2.29
CA PHE A 119 -4.53 -9.48 -1.66
C PHE A 119 -3.88 -8.72 -0.48
N SER A 120 -3.50 -7.46 -0.69
CA SER A 120 -2.86 -6.65 0.35
C SER A 120 -3.77 -6.44 1.57
N ILE A 121 -5.05 -6.12 1.36
CA ILE A 121 -6.02 -5.93 2.45
C ILE A 121 -6.27 -7.26 3.15
N GLY A 122 -6.51 -8.33 2.40
CA GLY A 122 -6.74 -9.66 2.96
C GLY A 122 -5.58 -10.14 3.84
N CYS A 123 -4.33 -9.98 3.39
CA CYS A 123 -3.16 -10.29 4.21
C CYS A 123 -3.12 -9.47 5.50
N ARG A 124 -3.43 -8.17 5.45
CA ARG A 124 -3.43 -7.30 6.64
C ARG A 124 -4.49 -7.71 7.66
N LEU A 125 -5.71 -8.01 7.20
CA LEU A 125 -6.78 -8.49 8.08
C LEU A 125 -6.42 -9.84 8.71
N ARG A 126 -5.83 -10.77 7.95
CA ARG A 126 -5.32 -12.04 8.47
C ARG A 126 -4.22 -11.87 9.51
N ILE A 127 -3.29 -10.93 9.30
CA ILE A 127 -2.24 -10.57 10.29
C ILE A 127 -2.84 -9.95 11.55
N GLY A 128 -3.96 -9.24 11.41
CA GLY A 128 -4.75 -8.70 12.51
C GLY A 128 -5.56 -9.75 13.28
N GLY A 129 -5.73 -10.96 12.72
CA GLY A 129 -6.38 -12.09 13.37
C GLY A 129 -7.75 -12.49 12.79
N GLU A 130 -8.31 -11.72 11.86
CA GLU A 130 -9.64 -12.00 11.30
C GLU A 130 -9.72 -13.33 10.55
N GLN A 131 -10.82 -14.07 10.69
CA GLN A 131 -11.02 -15.34 9.99
C GLN A 131 -11.31 -15.14 8.50
N LEU A 132 -11.06 -16.17 7.68
CA LEU A 132 -11.24 -16.05 6.22
C LEU A 132 -12.65 -15.58 5.79
N PRO A 133 -13.76 -16.03 6.41
CA PRO A 133 -15.08 -15.50 6.07
C PRO A 133 -15.23 -14.00 6.36
N GLU A 134 -14.69 -13.52 7.48
CA GLU A 134 -14.71 -12.09 7.87
C GLU A 134 -13.91 -11.25 6.87
N VAL A 135 -12.75 -11.75 6.46
CA VAL A 135 -11.91 -11.12 5.44
C VAL A 135 -12.66 -10.96 4.11
N LEU A 136 -13.43 -11.96 3.69
CA LEU A 136 -14.18 -11.89 2.42
C LEU A 136 -15.31 -10.85 2.49
N VAL A 137 -15.99 -10.75 3.62
CA VAL A 137 -17.01 -9.71 3.86
C VAL A 137 -16.34 -8.33 3.85
N ALA A 138 -15.24 -8.17 4.57
CA ALA A 138 -14.49 -6.92 4.63
C ALA A 138 -14.01 -6.46 3.25
N LEU A 139 -13.50 -7.38 2.43
CA LEU A 139 -13.11 -7.09 1.06
C LEU A 139 -14.31 -6.65 0.21
N ARG A 140 -15.45 -7.36 0.29
CA ARG A 140 -16.66 -6.98 -0.43
C ARG A 140 -17.09 -5.55 -0.12
N ASP A 141 -17.05 -5.18 1.16
CA ASP A 141 -17.57 -3.89 1.62
C ASP A 141 -16.57 -2.75 1.40
N THR A 142 -15.27 -3.04 1.47
CA THR A 142 -14.21 -2.03 1.39
C THR A 142 -13.74 -1.77 -0.05
N MET A 143 -13.72 -2.80 -0.91
CA MET A 143 -13.13 -2.71 -2.24
C MET A 143 -13.77 -1.65 -3.16
N PRO A 144 -15.08 -1.36 -3.14
CA PRO A 144 -15.65 -0.30 -3.97
C PRO A 144 -15.02 1.09 -3.70
N ALA A 145 -14.84 1.43 -2.43
CA ALA A 145 -14.19 2.68 -2.03
C ALA A 145 -12.69 2.69 -2.39
N VAL A 146 -12.02 1.54 -2.21
CA VAL A 146 -10.61 1.37 -2.60
C VAL A 146 -10.43 1.55 -4.09
N LEU A 147 -11.27 0.94 -4.94
CA LEU A 147 -11.19 1.08 -6.39
C LEU A 147 -11.45 2.52 -6.86
N LEU A 148 -12.36 3.24 -6.21
CA LEU A 148 -12.57 4.65 -6.54
C LEU A 148 -11.34 5.50 -6.21
N ASN A 149 -10.72 5.27 -5.05
CA ASN A 149 -9.49 5.95 -4.68
C ASN A 149 -8.28 5.49 -5.51
N GLU A 150 -8.28 4.24 -5.96
CA GLU A 150 -7.29 3.70 -6.88
C GLU A 150 -7.28 4.51 -8.17
N LEU A 151 -8.46 4.74 -8.76
CA LEU A 151 -8.59 5.58 -9.96
C LEU A 151 -8.07 7.00 -9.72
N ARG A 152 -8.34 7.60 -8.55
CA ARG A 152 -7.90 8.97 -8.25
C ARG A 152 -6.39 9.12 -8.14
N VAL A 153 -5.71 8.09 -7.64
CA VAL A 153 -4.26 8.12 -7.38
C VAL A 153 -3.48 7.56 -8.57
N TRP A 154 -3.86 6.37 -9.02
CA TRP A 154 -3.05 5.59 -9.95
C TRP A 154 -3.36 5.89 -11.40
N LEU A 155 -4.55 6.35 -11.77
CA LEU A 155 -4.81 6.82 -13.14
C LEU A 155 -3.85 7.96 -13.53
N PRO A 156 -3.78 9.11 -12.80
CA PRO A 156 -2.87 10.18 -13.18
C PRO A 156 -1.40 9.76 -13.09
N TYR A 157 -1.02 9.00 -12.04
CA TYR A 157 0.34 8.50 -11.91
C TYR A 157 0.74 7.59 -13.07
N ASN A 158 -0.08 6.60 -13.43
CA ASN A 158 0.23 5.63 -14.48
C ASN A 158 0.34 6.29 -15.85
N LEU A 159 -0.54 7.24 -16.16
CA LEU A 159 -0.45 8.01 -17.41
C LEU A 159 0.90 8.73 -17.54
N LEU A 160 1.40 9.33 -16.45
CA LEU A 160 2.71 9.98 -16.42
C LEU A 160 3.86 8.94 -16.43
N ALA A 161 3.77 7.91 -15.60
CA ALA A 161 4.82 6.92 -15.40
C ALA A 161 5.08 6.08 -16.66
N PHE A 162 4.03 5.60 -17.34
CA PHE A 162 4.18 4.86 -18.58
C PHE A 162 4.58 5.74 -19.77
N ARG A 163 4.40 7.07 -19.67
CA ARG A 163 4.81 8.02 -20.71
C ARG A 163 6.25 8.53 -20.55
N LEU A 164 6.69 8.75 -19.31
CA LEU A 164 7.90 9.52 -18.99
C LEU A 164 8.95 8.72 -18.21
N VAL A 165 8.56 7.69 -17.46
CA VAL A 165 9.46 6.96 -16.56
C VAL A 165 9.96 5.66 -17.22
N PRO A 166 11.29 5.49 -17.38
CA PRO A 166 11.86 4.25 -17.90
C PRO A 166 11.53 3.05 -17.03
N THR A 167 11.26 1.90 -17.65
CA THR A 167 10.84 0.65 -17.00
C THR A 167 11.72 0.24 -15.81
N PRO A 168 13.07 0.31 -15.85
CA PRO A 168 13.90 -0.14 -14.72
C PRO A 168 13.76 0.74 -13.46
N VAL A 169 13.35 2.00 -13.62
CA VAL A 169 13.24 2.97 -12.50
C VAL A 169 11.80 3.08 -12.01
N ARG A 170 10.82 2.69 -12.84
CA ARG A 170 9.38 2.79 -12.54
C ARG A 170 8.96 2.12 -11.23
N PRO A 171 9.46 0.92 -10.84
CA PRO A 171 9.12 0.34 -9.54
C PRO A 171 9.53 1.23 -8.34
N ALA A 172 10.65 1.95 -8.44
CA ALA A 172 11.10 2.86 -7.39
C ALA A 172 10.18 4.08 -7.28
N THR A 173 9.80 4.69 -8.41
CA THR A 173 8.85 5.83 -8.40
C THR A 173 7.47 5.39 -7.92
N THR A 174 7.02 4.19 -8.30
CA THR A 174 5.76 3.62 -7.83
C THR A 174 5.81 3.47 -6.32
N SER A 175 6.91 2.96 -5.77
CA SER A 175 7.07 2.76 -4.33
C SER A 175 6.95 4.05 -3.52
N LEU A 176 7.37 5.20 -4.08
CA LEU A 176 7.21 6.51 -3.43
C LEU A 176 5.74 6.91 -3.33
N VAL A 177 4.94 6.70 -4.38
CA VAL A 177 3.49 6.92 -4.34
C VAL A 177 2.83 5.89 -3.42
N THR A 178 3.34 4.65 -3.43
CA THR A 178 2.90 3.57 -2.56
C THR A 178 3.04 3.94 -1.09
N LEU A 179 4.02 4.76 -0.66
CA LEU A 179 4.10 5.22 0.73
C LEU A 179 2.76 5.85 1.18
N CYS A 180 2.24 6.83 0.43
CA CYS A 180 0.97 7.48 0.72
C CYS A 180 -0.19 6.48 0.63
N TRP A 181 -0.16 5.58 -0.36
CA TRP A 181 -1.15 4.52 -0.50
C TRP A 181 -1.17 3.56 0.72
N GLN A 182 0.01 3.23 1.27
CA GLN A 182 0.11 2.34 2.43
C GLN A 182 -0.41 3.00 3.70
N VAL A 183 -0.28 4.32 3.85
CA VAL A 183 -0.96 5.05 4.93
C VAL A 183 -2.47 4.84 4.80
N TYR A 184 -3.03 5.07 3.61
CA TYR A 184 -4.46 4.90 3.34
C TYR A 184 -4.96 3.46 3.54
N ILE A 185 -4.28 2.46 2.98
CA ILE A 185 -4.69 1.06 3.09
C ILE A 185 -4.59 0.56 4.52
N SER A 186 -3.52 0.91 5.23
CA SER A 186 -3.35 0.51 6.64
C SER A 186 -4.44 1.12 7.51
N TRP A 187 -4.74 2.41 7.31
CA TRP A 187 -5.84 3.09 7.98
C TRP A 187 -7.20 2.44 7.68
N THR A 188 -7.46 2.12 6.40
CA THR A 188 -8.73 1.54 5.94
C THR A 188 -8.96 0.15 6.55
N ALA A 189 -7.94 -0.72 6.52
CA ALA A 189 -8.05 -2.07 7.09
C ALA A 189 -8.33 -2.03 8.61
N HIS A 190 -7.65 -1.15 9.34
CA HIS A 190 -7.85 -1.00 10.78
C HIS A 190 -9.24 -0.42 11.14
N HIS A 191 -9.75 0.56 10.37
CA HIS A 191 -11.06 1.14 10.64
C HIS A 191 -12.21 0.18 10.30
N HIS A 192 -12.01 -0.78 9.40
CA HIS A 192 -12.97 -1.86 9.21
C HIS A 192 -13.04 -2.75 10.46
N GLN A 193 -11.89 -3.21 10.96
CA GLN A 193 -11.80 -4.00 12.19
C GLN A 193 -12.51 -3.34 13.37
N ALA A 194 -12.27 -2.04 13.58
CA ALA A 194 -12.86 -1.29 14.69
C ALA A 194 -14.37 -1.06 14.58
N ARG A 195 -15.00 -1.28 13.42
CA ARG A 195 -16.46 -1.12 13.25
C ARG A 195 -17.24 -2.41 13.48
N VAL A 196 -16.57 -3.55 13.41
CA VAL A 196 -17.18 -4.89 13.47
C VAL A 196 -16.87 -5.59 14.79
N ALA A 197 -15.83 -5.15 15.51
CA ALA A 197 -15.54 -5.53 16.91
C ALA A 197 -16.50 -4.82 17.87
#